data_AF-A0A9D1VDT2-F1
#
_entry.id   AF-A0A9D1VDT2-F1
#
_cell.length_a   1.000
_cell.length_b   1.000
_cell.length_c   1.000
_cell.angle_alpha   90.00
_cell.angle_beta   90.00
_cell.angle_gamma   90.00
#
_symmetry.space_group_name_H-M   'P 1'
#
loop_
_entity.id
_entity.type
_entity.pdbx_description
1 polymer ?
#
loop_
_entity_poly.entity_id
_entity_poly.type
_entity_poly.pdbx_seq_one_letter_code
_entity_poly.pdbx_strand_id
1 'polypeptide(L)'
;MSRNAVVLFSVWTSLLSAIFYFFYGFTPFGVPWVMFVCLAIFFGMGGSMKDVPAMVLSALAGCVWGKVDFLLMDAFQQLGLNLAAASFVSITLGTAVTMVLHIHVLKKTPLRHMPFIFAGVCLTFSQNNGNTLGLAATLVIGIVLAALCSLGMQYAMKRFPLPAGEDGAPGEN
;
A
#
# COMPACT_ATOMS: atom_id res chain seq x y z
N MET A 1 -6.36 21.44 -7.92
CA MET A 1 -4.96 21.90 -7.81
C MET A 1 -4.70 22.91 -8.91
N SER A 2 -4.00 24.01 -8.61
CA SER A 2 -3.53 24.93 -9.66
C SER A 2 -2.47 24.26 -10.54
N ARG A 3 -2.31 24.70 -11.79
CA ARG A 3 -1.31 24.13 -12.73
C ARG A 3 0.11 24.14 -12.15
N ASN A 4 0.47 25.21 -11.44
CA ASN A 4 1.79 25.34 -10.82
C ASN A 4 1.98 24.35 -9.65
N ALA A 5 0.93 24.11 -8.85
CA ALA A 5 0.96 23.09 -7.81
C ALA A 5 1.16 21.68 -8.40
N VAL A 6 0.47 21.38 -9.51
CA VAL A 6 0.61 20.09 -10.21
C VAL A 6 2.05 19.89 -10.70
N VAL A 7 2.62 20.87 -11.40
CA VAL A 7 3.99 20.77 -11.92
C VAL A 7 4.99 20.57 -10.77
N LEU A 8 4.88 21.36 -9.70
CA LEU A 8 5.75 21.24 -8.54
C LEU A 8 5.64 19.86 -7.88
N PHE A 9 4.41 19.37 -7.67
CA PHE A 9 4.17 18.06 -7.07
C PHE A 9 4.69 16.92 -7.95
N SER A 10 4.53 17.01 -9.27
CA SER A 10 5.05 16.03 -10.23
C SER A 10 6.56 15.95 -10.21
N VAL A 11 7.25 17.10 -10.25
CA VAL A 11 8.72 17.16 -10.18
C VAL A 11 9.21 16.61 -8.84
N TRP A 12 8.57 17.01 -7.73
CA TRP A 12 8.90 16.53 -6.38
C TRP A 12 8.79 15.00 -6.27
N THR A 13 7.64 14.46 -6.67
CA THR A 13 7.36 13.03 -6.58
C THR A 13 8.30 12.22 -7.48
N SER A 14 8.57 12.71 -8.69
CA SER A 14 9.50 12.08 -9.62
C SER A 14 10.93 12.04 -9.06
N LEU A 15 11.42 13.17 -8.53
CA LEU A 15 12.76 13.27 -7.95
C LEU A 15 12.94 12.34 -6.75
N LEU A 16 12.00 12.36 -5.79
CA LEU A 16 12.06 11.48 -4.63
C LEU A 16 11.97 10.01 -5.03
N SER A 17 11.10 9.67 -5.97
CA SER A 17 10.98 8.30 -6.47
C SER A 17 12.30 7.83 -7.10
N ALA A 18 12.95 8.67 -7.92
CA ALA A 18 14.24 8.36 -8.53
C ALA A 18 15.34 8.18 -7.48
N ILE A 19 15.40 9.06 -6.47
CA ILE A 19 16.36 8.97 -5.36
C ILE A 19 16.18 7.65 -4.59
N PHE A 20 14.96 7.34 -4.18
CA PHE A 20 14.67 6.11 -3.45
C PHE A 20 14.97 4.88 -4.29
N TYR A 21 14.60 4.89 -5.57
CA TYR A 21 14.90 3.79 -6.47
C TYR A 21 16.41 3.58 -6.66
N PHE A 22 17.18 4.65 -6.82
CA PHE A 22 18.63 4.60 -6.91
C PHE A 22 19.26 3.99 -5.64
N PHE A 23 18.88 4.49 -4.47
CA PHE A 23 19.41 3.97 -3.20
C PHE A 23 18.94 2.55 -2.89
N TYR A 24 17.73 2.18 -3.29
CA TYR A 24 17.24 0.82 -3.16
C TYR A 24 18.11 -0.17 -3.93
N GLY A 25 18.71 0.24 -5.05
CA GLY A 25 19.62 -0.59 -5.85
C GLY A 25 20.84 -1.13 -5.09
N PHE A 26 21.17 -0.55 -3.92
CA PHE A 26 22.23 -1.05 -3.03
C PHE A 26 21.72 -2.02 -1.95
N THR A 27 20.42 -2.33 -1.93
CA THR A 27 19.81 -3.27 -0.97
C THR A 27 19.64 -4.66 -1.59
N PRO A 28 19.69 -5.74 -0.78
CA PRO A 28 19.54 -7.11 -1.28
C PRO A 28 18.06 -7.54 -1.46
N PHE A 29 17.10 -6.61 -1.40
CA PHE A 29 15.67 -6.95 -1.29
C PHE A 29 14.99 -7.31 -2.61
N GLY A 30 15.51 -6.88 -3.76
CA GLY A 30 15.12 -7.41 -5.07
C GLY A 30 13.71 -7.09 -5.60
N VAL A 31 12.93 -6.23 -4.94
CA VAL A 31 11.54 -5.89 -5.33
C VAL A 31 11.25 -4.37 -5.34
N PRO A 32 12.11 -3.53 -5.96
CA PRO A 32 11.98 -2.06 -5.86
C PRO A 32 10.65 -1.52 -6.35
N TRP A 33 10.01 -2.22 -7.29
CA TRP A 33 8.72 -1.85 -7.88
C TRP A 33 7.58 -1.79 -6.86
N VAL A 34 7.69 -2.51 -5.74
CA VAL A 34 6.71 -2.49 -4.64
C VAL A 34 6.59 -1.09 -4.02
N MET A 35 7.65 -0.27 -4.10
CA MET A 35 7.57 1.12 -3.65
C MET A 35 6.51 1.90 -4.45
N PHE A 36 6.41 1.69 -5.77
CA PHE A 36 5.40 2.36 -6.60
C PHE A 36 3.98 1.87 -6.31
N VAL A 37 3.82 0.60 -5.94
CA VAL A 37 2.53 0.07 -5.45
C VAL A 37 2.10 0.80 -4.19
N CYS A 38 3.04 1.05 -3.26
CA CYS A 38 2.76 1.82 -2.04
C CYS A 38 2.34 3.26 -2.35
N LEU A 39 2.95 3.92 -3.34
CA LEU A 39 2.55 5.27 -3.77
C LEU A 39 1.12 5.29 -4.28
N ALA A 40 0.77 4.33 -5.16
CA ALA A 40 -0.58 4.24 -5.72
C ALA A 40 -1.63 4.04 -4.62
N ILE A 41 -1.38 3.15 -3.66
CA ILE A 41 -2.29 2.90 -2.54
C ILE A 41 -2.38 4.13 -1.63
N PHE A 42 -1.24 4.70 -1.23
CA PHE A 42 -1.20 5.84 -0.31
C PHE A 42 -1.96 7.04 -0.89
N PHE A 43 -1.73 7.38 -2.17
CA PHE A 43 -2.43 8.47 -2.84
C PHE A 43 -3.90 8.13 -3.09
N GLY A 44 -4.22 6.91 -3.51
CA GLY A 44 -5.60 6.48 -3.72
C GLY A 44 -6.45 6.51 -2.45
N MET A 45 -5.83 6.33 -1.28
CA MET A 45 -6.50 6.43 0.01
C MET A 45 -6.54 7.86 0.58
N GLY A 46 -5.87 8.84 -0.04
CA GLY A 46 -5.69 10.16 0.55
C GLY A 46 -4.89 10.12 1.85
N GLY A 47 -3.88 9.23 1.94
CA GLY A 47 -3.09 9.02 3.14
C GLY A 47 -2.38 10.28 3.64
N SER A 48 -2.20 10.37 4.96
CA SER A 48 -1.46 11.45 5.60
C SER A 48 -0.24 10.94 6.35
N MET A 49 0.71 11.83 6.67
CA MET A 49 1.88 11.51 7.48
C MET A 49 1.52 10.87 8.84
N LYS A 50 0.36 11.23 9.40
CA LYS A 50 -0.10 10.70 10.69
C LYS A 50 -0.54 9.24 10.60
N ASP A 51 -0.93 8.80 9.41
CA ASP A 51 -1.40 7.43 9.18
C ASP A 51 -0.24 6.46 8.88
N VAL A 52 0.97 6.97 8.60
CA VAL A 52 2.13 6.16 8.21
C VAL A 52 2.41 4.99 9.17
N PRO A 53 2.48 5.16 10.50
CA PRO A 53 2.73 4.03 11.40
C PRO A 53 1.64 2.95 11.28
N ALA A 54 0.38 3.37 11.16
CA ALA A 54 -0.74 2.46 11.00
C ALA A 54 -0.72 1.74 9.64
N MET A 55 -0.40 2.45 8.56
CA MET A 55 -0.24 1.88 7.23
C MET A 55 0.90 0.86 7.18
N VAL A 56 2.04 1.15 7.84
CA VAL A 56 3.16 0.20 7.96
C VAL A 56 2.71 -1.05 8.70
N LEU A 57 2.08 -0.91 9.87
CA LEU A 57 1.59 -2.05 10.64
C LEU A 57 0.56 -2.88 9.86
N SER A 58 -0.35 -2.22 9.13
CA SER A 58 -1.30 -2.87 8.24
C SER A 58 -0.63 -3.62 7.08
N ALA A 59 0.40 -3.05 6.45
CA ALA A 59 1.14 -3.71 5.38
C ALA A 59 1.89 -4.95 5.89
N LEU A 60 2.54 -4.85 7.05
CA LEU A 60 3.22 -5.97 7.69
C LEU A 60 2.23 -7.06 8.11
N ALA A 61 1.07 -6.68 8.66
CA ALA A 61 0.00 -7.63 8.94
C ALA A 61 -0.50 -8.32 7.67
N GLY A 62 -0.56 -7.61 6.54
CA GLY A 62 -0.83 -8.19 5.23
C GLY A 62 0.18 -9.27 4.83
N CYS A 63 1.48 -9.04 5.04
CA CYS A 63 2.50 -10.06 4.80
C CYS A 63 2.32 -11.31 5.68
N VAL A 64 1.92 -11.12 6.94
CA VAL A 64 1.60 -12.23 7.85
C VAL A 64 0.38 -13.00 7.35
N TRP A 65 -0.68 -12.31 6.92
CA TRP A 65 -1.85 -12.97 6.34
C TRP A 65 -1.54 -13.74 5.06
N GLY A 66 -0.68 -13.19 4.19
CA GLY A 66 -0.23 -13.94 3.01
C GLY A 66 0.52 -15.23 3.37
N LYS A 67 1.30 -15.23 4.46
CA LYS A 67 1.93 -16.46 5.00
C LYS A 67 0.88 -17.44 5.53
N VAL A 68 -0.14 -16.95 6.23
CA VAL A 68 -1.26 -17.78 6.72
C VAL A 68 -2.01 -18.41 5.55
N ASP A 69 -2.24 -17.70 4.46
CA ASP A 69 -2.86 -18.25 3.26
C ASP A 69 -2.03 -19.39 2.66
N PHE A 70 -0.70 -19.26 2.58
CA PHE A 70 0.17 -20.36 2.15
C PHE A 70 0.09 -21.57 3.09
N LEU A 71 0.04 -21.36 4.41
CA LEU A 71 -0.12 -22.46 5.38
C LEU A 71 -1.46 -23.18 5.23
N LEU A 72 -2.53 -22.43 4.95
CA LEU A 72 -3.84 -23.01 4.64
C LEU A 72 -3.80 -23.81 3.34
N MET A 73 -3.13 -23.30 2.30
CA MET A 73 -2.97 -24.02 1.02
C MET A 73 -2.27 -25.36 1.24
N ASP A 74 -1.13 -25.35 1.94
CA ASP A 74 -0.39 -26.56 2.27
C ASP A 74 -1.25 -27.56 3.05
N ALA A 75 -2.00 -27.09 4.05
CA ALA A 75 -2.90 -27.93 4.85
C ALA A 75 -4.00 -28.56 3.99
N PHE A 76 -4.65 -27.80 3.12
CA PHE A 76 -5.69 -28.34 2.24
C PHE A 76 -5.14 -29.27 1.15
N GLN A 77 -3.92 -29.05 0.67
CA GLN A 77 -3.26 -30.00 -0.23
C GLN A 77 -2.92 -31.32 0.47
N GLN A 78 -2.49 -31.28 1.73
CA GLN A 78 -2.29 -32.49 2.55
C GLN A 78 -3.59 -33.27 2.78
N LEU A 79 -4.74 -32.60 2.77
CA LEU A 79 -6.07 -33.22 2.82
C LEU A 79 -6.54 -33.76 1.47
N GLY A 80 -5.71 -33.70 0.43
CA GLY A 80 -5.97 -34.30 -0.89
C GLY A 80 -6.56 -33.34 -1.93
N LEU A 81 -6.70 -32.04 -1.63
CA LEU A 81 -7.08 -31.07 -2.66
C LEU A 81 -5.92 -30.81 -3.63
N ASN A 82 -6.24 -30.63 -4.90
CA ASN A 82 -5.27 -30.11 -5.86
C ASN A 82 -4.95 -28.63 -5.55
N LEU A 83 -3.85 -28.10 -6.10
CA LEU A 83 -3.39 -26.73 -5.83
C LEU A 83 -4.47 -25.68 -6.12
N ALA A 84 -5.24 -25.83 -7.18
CA ALA A 84 -6.28 -24.88 -7.56
C ALA A 84 -7.40 -24.82 -6.51
N ALA A 85 -7.90 -25.99 -6.09
CA ALA A 85 -8.95 -26.09 -5.07
C ALA A 85 -8.44 -25.64 -3.69
N ALA A 86 -7.22 -26.06 -3.31
CA ALA A 86 -6.59 -25.63 -2.06
C ALA A 86 -6.40 -24.11 -2.02
N SER A 87 -5.92 -23.50 -3.11
CA SER A 87 -5.77 -22.04 -3.23
C SER A 87 -7.11 -21.32 -3.13
N PHE A 88 -8.13 -21.82 -3.83
CA PHE A 88 -9.47 -21.24 -3.80
C PHE A 88 -10.06 -21.23 -2.39
N VAL A 89 -10.03 -22.37 -1.69
CA VAL A 89 -10.57 -22.49 -0.32
C VAL A 89 -9.75 -21.65 0.66
N SER A 90 -8.42 -21.69 0.56
CA SER A 90 -7.52 -20.94 1.45
C SER A 90 -7.72 -19.45 1.33
N ILE A 91 -7.68 -18.90 0.11
CA ILE A 91 -7.86 -17.47 -0.12
C ILE A 91 -9.26 -17.03 0.32
N THR A 92 -10.29 -17.83 0.04
CA THR A 92 -11.67 -17.51 0.46
C THR A 92 -11.78 -17.43 1.98
N LEU A 93 -11.28 -18.46 2.68
CA LEU A 93 -11.34 -18.54 4.15
C LEU A 93 -10.45 -17.47 4.79
N GLY A 94 -9.18 -17.40 4.38
CA GLY A 94 -8.18 -16.47 4.90
C GLY A 94 -8.58 -15.01 4.68
N THR A 95 -9.06 -14.66 3.48
CA THR A 95 -9.59 -13.32 3.21
C THR A 95 -10.80 -13.01 4.06
N ALA A 96 -11.79 -13.92 4.16
CA ALA A 96 -12.98 -13.69 4.97
C ALA A 96 -12.63 -13.43 6.44
N VAL A 97 -11.75 -14.25 7.02
CA VAL A 97 -11.28 -14.08 8.40
C VAL A 97 -10.51 -12.75 8.55
N THR A 98 -9.60 -12.44 7.63
CA THR A 98 -8.83 -11.20 7.61
C THR A 98 -9.75 -9.98 7.60
N MET A 99 -10.79 -9.99 6.75
CA MET A 99 -11.74 -8.89 6.63
C MET A 99 -12.57 -8.72 7.90
N VAL A 100 -13.11 -9.82 8.46
CA VAL A 100 -13.88 -9.76 9.71
C VAL A 100 -13.01 -9.22 10.85
N LEU A 101 -11.78 -9.68 10.98
CA LEU A 101 -10.87 -9.22 12.02
C LEU A 101 -10.51 -7.74 11.87
N HIS A 102 -10.11 -7.28 10.68
CA HIS A 102 -9.61 -5.91 10.52
C HIS A 102 -10.70 -4.86 10.38
N ILE A 103 -11.86 -5.20 9.82
CA ILE A 103 -12.99 -4.27 9.70
C ILE A 103 -13.84 -4.22 10.95
N HIS A 104 -14.03 -5.35 11.65
CA HIS A 104 -14.94 -5.40 12.79
C HIS A 104 -14.20 -5.32 14.13
N VAL A 105 -13.24 -6.23 14.36
CA VAL A 105 -12.57 -6.39 15.65
C VAL A 105 -11.49 -5.33 15.88
N LEU A 106 -10.64 -5.11 14.89
CA LEU A 106 -9.45 -4.26 14.97
C LEU A 106 -9.66 -2.84 14.40
N LYS A 107 -10.92 -2.45 14.14
CA LYS A 107 -11.29 -1.18 13.48
C LYS A 107 -10.76 0.09 14.17
N LYS A 108 -10.54 0.03 15.49
CA LYS A 108 -10.03 1.14 16.30
C LYS A 108 -8.51 1.07 16.52
N THR A 109 -7.85 0.09 15.93
CA THR A 109 -6.41 -0.13 16.07
C THR A 109 -5.66 0.37 14.83
N PRO A 110 -4.32 0.45 14.88
CA PRO A 110 -3.50 0.77 13.71
C PRO A 110 -3.65 -0.23 12.55
N LEU A 111 -4.20 -1.43 12.78
CA LEU A 111 -4.37 -2.48 11.77
C LEU A 111 -5.64 -2.30 10.91
N ARG A 112 -6.13 -1.08 10.74
CA ARG A 112 -7.39 -0.79 10.05
C ARG A 112 -7.27 -0.48 8.56
N HIS A 113 -6.06 -0.28 8.04
CA HIS A 113 -5.84 0.16 6.66
C HIS A 113 -5.91 -1.04 5.70
N MET A 114 -7.15 -1.48 5.40
CA MET A 114 -7.45 -2.63 4.55
C MET A 114 -6.71 -2.66 3.21
N PRO A 115 -6.57 -1.55 2.45
CA PRO A 115 -5.83 -1.60 1.18
C PRO A 115 -4.37 -2.01 1.34
N PHE A 116 -3.70 -1.59 2.43
CA PHE A 116 -2.32 -2.02 2.72
C PHE A 116 -2.25 -3.47 3.21
N ILE A 117 -3.26 -3.96 3.94
CA ILE A 117 -3.35 -5.38 4.31
C ILE A 117 -3.44 -6.24 3.05
N PHE A 118 -4.37 -5.91 2.14
CA PHE A 118 -4.52 -6.64 0.89
C PHE A 118 -3.28 -6.56 0.01
N ALA A 119 -2.61 -5.41 -0.04
CA ALA A 119 -1.34 -5.27 -0.73
C ALA A 119 -0.28 -6.19 -0.14
N GLY A 120 -0.15 -6.27 1.19
CA GLY A 120 0.78 -7.20 1.83
C GLY A 120 0.49 -8.67 1.49
N VAL A 121 -0.79 -9.07 1.47
CA VAL A 121 -1.21 -10.44 1.10
C VAL A 121 -0.85 -10.74 -0.35
N CYS A 122 -1.32 -9.92 -1.31
CA CYS A 122 -1.12 -10.21 -2.72
C CYS A 122 0.35 -10.12 -3.15
N LEU A 123 1.11 -9.20 -2.57
CA LEU A 123 2.54 -9.11 -2.83
C LEU A 123 3.29 -10.29 -2.23
N THR A 124 2.83 -10.88 -1.12
CA THR A 124 3.41 -12.12 -0.59
C THR A 124 3.19 -13.29 -1.56
N PHE A 125 2.04 -13.36 -2.21
CA PHE A 125 1.80 -14.31 -3.32
C PHE A 125 2.74 -14.07 -4.50
N SER A 126 2.97 -12.81 -4.89
CA SER A 126 3.90 -12.50 -5.99
C SER A 126 5.32 -13.00 -5.73
N GLN A 127 5.70 -13.18 -4.46
CA GLN A 127 7.01 -13.69 -4.05
C GLN A 127 7.02 -15.21 -3.85
N ASN A 128 5.90 -15.91 -4.11
CA ASN A 128 5.73 -17.34 -3.86
C ASN A 128 6.28 -17.76 -2.48
N ASN A 129 5.99 -16.95 -1.45
CA ASN A 129 6.42 -17.16 -0.07
C ASN A 129 7.95 -17.06 0.21
N GLY A 130 8.80 -16.80 -0.80
CA GLY A 130 10.27 -16.89 -0.68
C GLY A 130 10.94 -15.62 -0.12
N ASN A 131 10.57 -14.43 -0.59
CA ASN A 131 11.24 -13.16 -0.26
C ASN A 131 10.39 -12.25 0.65
N THR A 132 9.78 -12.81 1.69
CA THR A 132 8.83 -12.06 2.53
C THR A 132 9.50 -10.96 3.36
N LEU A 133 10.75 -11.16 3.79
CA LEU A 133 11.48 -10.14 4.54
C LEU A 133 11.86 -8.95 3.65
N GLY A 134 12.37 -9.21 2.44
CA GLY A 134 12.66 -8.16 1.46
C GLY A 134 11.40 -7.42 1.05
N LEU A 135 10.27 -8.14 0.91
CA LEU A 135 8.96 -7.53 0.66
C LEU A 135 8.52 -6.62 1.81
N ALA A 136 8.58 -7.10 3.06
CA ALA A 136 8.19 -6.33 4.24
C ALA A 136 9.03 -5.06 4.38
N ALA A 137 10.35 -5.16 4.21
CA ALA A 137 11.24 -4.00 4.22
C ALA A 137 10.90 -3.02 3.10
N THR A 138 10.61 -3.50 1.90
CA THR A 138 10.27 -2.64 0.75
C THR A 138 8.92 -1.95 0.92
N LEU A 139 7.93 -2.61 1.52
CA LEU A 139 6.65 -2.00 1.88
C LEU A 139 6.85 -0.83 2.84
N VAL A 140 7.69 -1.00 3.87
CA VAL A 140 8.03 0.09 4.81
C VAL A 140 8.67 1.26 4.06
N ILE A 141 9.69 0.99 3.24
CA ILE A 141 10.38 2.02 2.45
C ILE A 141 9.41 2.73 1.51
N GLY A 142 8.54 1.98 0.82
CA GLY A 142 7.55 2.50 -0.11
C GLY A 142 6.51 3.39 0.55
N ILE A 143 6.03 3.02 1.74
CA ILE A 143 5.09 3.85 2.52
C ILE A 143 5.78 5.14 2.98
N VAL A 144 7.03 5.07 3.43
CA VAL A 144 7.82 6.26 3.80
C VAL A 144 8.02 7.18 2.59
N LEU A 145 8.38 6.63 1.43
CA LEU A 145 8.48 7.40 0.19
C LEU A 145 7.16 8.10 -0.15
N ALA A 146 6.04 7.37 -0.13
CA ALA A 146 4.73 7.93 -0.45
C ALA A 146 4.35 9.08 0.50
N ALA A 147 4.68 8.92 1.78
CA ALA A 147 4.47 9.94 2.80
C ALA A 147 5.31 11.21 2.51
N LEU A 148 6.60 11.06 2.17
CA LEU A 148 7.46 12.19 1.79
C LEU A 148 6.98 12.87 0.51
N CYS A 149 6.48 12.13 -0.47
CA CYS A 149 5.85 12.71 -1.64
C CYS A 149 4.60 13.52 -1.27
N SER A 150 3.79 13.04 -0.32
CA SER A 150 2.59 13.75 0.17
C SER A 150 2.92 15.09 0.85
N LEU A 151 4.10 15.23 1.46
CA LEU A 151 4.55 16.52 2.02
C LEU A 151 4.73 17.57 0.92
N GLY A 152 5.30 17.16 -0.23
CA GLY A 152 5.43 18.03 -1.40
C GLY A 152 4.07 18.44 -1.94
N MET A 153 3.09 17.53 -1.92
CA MET A 153 1.70 17.85 -2.28
C MET A 153 1.11 18.94 -1.37
N GLN A 154 1.24 18.78 -0.05
CA GLN A 154 0.72 19.75 0.93
C GLN A 154 1.41 21.12 0.78
N TYR A 155 2.73 21.12 0.57
CA TYR A 155 3.50 22.33 0.33
C TYR A 155 3.06 23.04 -0.97
N ALA A 156 2.92 22.30 -2.08
CA ALA A 156 2.50 22.84 -3.36
C ALA A 156 1.10 23.46 -3.29
N MET A 157 0.17 22.78 -2.61
CA MET A 157 -1.19 23.27 -2.36
C MET A 157 -1.21 24.56 -1.53
N LYS A 158 -0.37 24.65 -0.50
CA LYS A 158 -0.25 25.85 0.33
C LYS A 158 0.37 27.02 -0.43
N ARG A 159 1.34 26.76 -1.31
CA ARG A 159 2.07 27.80 -2.05
C ARG A 159 1.28 28.35 -3.24
N PHE A 160 0.47 27.51 -3.88
CA PHE A 160 -0.34 27.85 -5.04
C PHE A 160 -1.81 27.43 -4.84
N PRO A 161 -2.52 28.08 -3.90
CA PRO A 161 -3.93 27.80 -3.68
C PRO A 161 -4.75 28.11 -4.94
N LEU A 162 -5.92 27.49 -5.07
CA LEU A 162 -6.86 27.84 -6.13
C LEU A 162 -7.32 29.30 -5.93
N PRO A 163 -7.48 30.09 -7.01
CA PRO A 163 -8.11 31.40 -6.89
C PRO A 163 -9.52 31.23 -6.31
N ALA A 164 -9.88 32.07 -5.34
CA ALA A 164 -11.24 32.09 -4.78
C ALA A 164 -12.23 32.46 -5.90
N GLY A 165 -12.97 31.48 -6.42
CA GLY A 165 -13.90 31.66 -7.53
C GLY A 165 -14.26 30.40 -8.33
N GLU A 166 -13.51 29.29 -8.17
CA GLU A 166 -13.80 28.02 -8.86
C GLU A 166 -14.52 26.97 -7.98
N ASP A 167 -14.95 27.34 -6.76
CA ASP A 167 -15.68 26.43 -5.85
C ASP A 167 -17.22 26.58 -5.93
N GLY A 168 -17.77 27.26 -6.94
CA GLY A 168 -19.23 27.34 -7.10
C GLY A 168 -19.71 28.18 -8.27
N ALA A 169 -19.98 27.55 -9.39
CA ALA A 169 -21.02 27.99 -10.33
C ALA A 169 -21.70 26.75 -10.91
N PRO A 170 -22.94 26.42 -10.50
CA PRO A 170 -23.82 25.66 -11.38
C PRO A 170 -24.10 26.59 -12.57
N GLY A 171 -23.53 26.27 -13.72
CA GLY A 171 -23.86 26.96 -14.96
C GLY A 171 -25.28 26.62 -15.35
N GLU A 172 -26.22 27.49 -14.98
CA GLU A 172 -27.44 27.69 -15.77
C GLU A 172 -27.05 28.44 -17.06
N ASN A 173 -27.33 27.80 -18.20
CA ASN A 173 -27.92 28.36 -19.41
C ASN A 173 -28.15 27.22 -20.41
#